data_AF-A0AAV6QLD2-F1
#
_entry.id   AF-A0AAV6QLD2-F1
#
_cell.length_a   1.000
_cell.length_b   1.000
_cell.length_c   1.000
_cell.angle_alpha   90.00
_cell.angle_beta   90.00
_cell.angle_gamma   90.00
#
_symmetry.space_group_name_H-M   'P 1'
#
loop_
_entity.id
_entity.type
_entity.pdbx_description
1 polymer ?
#
loop_
_entity_poly.entity_id
_entity_poly.type
_entity_poly.pdbx_seq_one_letter_code
_entity_poly.pdbx_strand_id
1 'polypeptide(L)'
;MAETGGGTHTGAYFHKERIKYSPEEEARLEKQHFWRIVDAFRFYRAHVQEQVKRAERQFRSLPQRHQNLLPSVMSNLTRISQCADCNQEVLHDIVHNSLHMFENIGCGEREDPRKVRPSFTSTFDMDKLKSTIKQFVRDWSEAGQAERESCYLPIIQQIQRLFPSDQ
;
A
#
# COMPACT_ATOMS: atom_id res chain seq x y z
N MET A 1 -26.94 44.64 40.64
CA MET A 1 -26.60 45.36 39.39
C MET A 1 -25.08 45.28 39.26
N ALA A 2 -24.45 44.69 38.24
CA ALA A 2 -24.91 44.27 36.94
C ALA A 2 -24.14 43.00 36.50
N GLU A 3 -24.83 42.16 35.74
CA GLU A 3 -24.32 41.01 35.00
C GLU A 3 -23.34 41.45 33.91
N THR A 4 -22.31 40.65 33.62
CA THR A 4 -21.67 40.43 32.32
C THR A 4 -20.69 39.27 32.52
N GLY A 5 -20.55 38.26 31.67
CA GLY A 5 -21.22 37.87 30.45
C GLY A 5 -20.59 36.52 30.10
N GLY A 6 -21.42 35.51 29.85
CA GLY A 6 -20.99 34.17 29.53
C GLY A 6 -20.16 34.14 28.25
N GLY A 7 -19.08 33.36 28.29
CA GLY A 7 -18.21 33.08 27.15
C GLY A 7 -17.72 31.65 27.21
N THR A 8 -18.62 30.68 27.42
CA THR A 8 -18.33 29.28 27.10
C THR A 8 -18.16 29.19 25.59
N HIS A 9 -16.92 29.28 25.12
CA HIS A 9 -16.54 28.81 23.79
C HIS A 9 -16.84 27.32 23.74
N THR A 10 -18.08 26.99 23.36
CA THR A 10 -18.50 25.67 22.95
C THR A 10 -17.62 25.30 21.77
N GLY A 11 -16.67 24.39 22.00
CA GLY A 11 -15.92 23.75 20.93
C GLY A 11 -16.93 23.09 20.00
N ALA A 12 -17.20 23.74 18.87
CA ALA A 12 -17.96 23.17 17.79
C ALA A 12 -17.15 21.97 17.27
N TYR A 13 -17.42 20.79 17.81
CA TYR A 13 -17.01 19.54 17.22
C TYR A 13 -17.56 19.57 15.79
N PHE A 14 -16.66 19.67 14.82
CA PHE A 14 -17.00 19.53 13.40
C PHE A 14 -17.64 18.16 13.21
N HIS A 15 -18.97 18.09 13.32
CA HIS A 15 -19.74 16.94 12.89
C HIS A 15 -19.68 16.97 11.37
N LYS A 16 -18.61 16.41 10.79
CA LYS A 16 -18.61 16.03 9.38
C LYS A 16 -19.73 15.02 9.26
N GLU A 17 -20.91 15.47 8.83
CA GLU A 17 -21.98 14.58 8.40
C GLU A 17 -21.36 13.60 7.41
N ARG A 18 -21.33 12.31 7.78
CA ARG A 18 -20.95 11.26 6.85
C ARG A 18 -21.97 11.35 5.71
N ILE A 19 -21.50 11.74 4.53
CA ILE A 19 -22.26 11.65 3.29
C ILE A 19 -22.74 10.19 3.20
N LYS A 20 -24.05 9.98 3.37
CA LYS A 20 -24.67 8.67 3.23
C LYS A 20 -24.91 8.45 1.75
N TYR A 21 -24.10 7.59 1.15
CA TYR A 21 -24.31 7.13 -0.22
C TYR A 21 -25.48 6.13 -0.24
N SER A 22 -26.15 5.98 -1.40
CA SER A 22 -27.07 4.85 -1.56
C SER A 22 -26.27 3.55 -1.65
N PRO A 23 -26.84 2.40 -1.28
CA PRO A 23 -26.16 1.11 -1.42
C PRO A 23 -25.64 0.84 -2.84
N GLU A 24 -26.34 1.33 -3.86
CA GLU A 24 -25.94 1.20 -5.27
C GLU A 24 -24.71 2.04 -5.61
N GLU A 25 -24.63 3.26 -5.08
CA GLU A 25 -23.49 4.15 -5.28
C GLU A 25 -22.24 3.67 -4.52
N GLU A 26 -22.42 3.10 -3.32
CA GLU A 26 -21.32 2.45 -2.58
C GLU A 26 -20.73 1.28 -3.37
N ALA A 27 -21.57 0.39 -3.89
CA ALA A 27 -21.13 -0.73 -4.72
C ALA A 27 -20.39 -0.27 -5.99
N ARG A 28 -20.86 0.81 -6.63
CA ARG A 28 -20.19 1.40 -7.80
C ARG A 28 -18.81 1.97 -7.45
N LEU A 29 -18.70 2.70 -6.35
CA LEU A 29 -17.44 3.28 -5.87
C LEU A 29 -16.45 2.20 -5.42
N GLU A 30 -16.93 1.14 -4.78
CA GLU A 30 -16.11 -0.02 -4.40
C GLU A 30 -15.52 -0.71 -5.63
N LYS A 31 -16.35 -0.98 -6.64
CA LYS A 31 -15.88 -1.54 -7.92
C LYS A 31 -14.84 -0.65 -8.61
N GLN A 32 -15.05 0.68 -8.62
CA GLN A 32 -14.07 1.61 -9.15
C GLN A 32 -12.76 1.58 -8.35
N HIS A 33 -12.86 1.52 -7.03
CA HIS A 33 -11.71 1.44 -6.14
C HIS A 33 -10.92 0.14 -6.37
N PHE A 34 -11.61 -1.00 -6.47
CA PHE A 34 -11.00 -2.30 -6.76
C PHE A 34 -10.13 -2.26 -8.01
N TRP A 35 -10.68 -1.76 -9.14
CA TRP A 35 -9.92 -1.66 -10.39
C TRP A 35 -8.74 -0.71 -10.30
N ARG A 36 -8.87 0.42 -9.56
CA ARG A 36 -7.74 1.31 -9.29
C ARG A 36 -6.62 0.60 -8.52
N ILE A 37 -6.96 -0.22 -7.52
CA ILE A 37 -5.97 -0.98 -6.77
C ILE A 37 -5.33 -2.05 -7.66
N VAL A 38 -6.11 -2.79 -8.45
CA VAL A 38 -5.58 -3.76 -9.43
C VAL A 38 -4.58 -3.10 -10.38
N ASP A 39 -4.90 -1.91 -10.90
CA ASP A 39 -3.99 -1.16 -11.76
C ASP A 39 -2.74 -0.70 -11.01
N ALA A 40 -2.84 -0.36 -9.72
CA ALA A 40 -1.69 -0.07 -8.89
C ALA A 40 -0.74 -1.26 -8.74
N PHE A 41 -1.27 -2.44 -8.43
CA PHE A 41 -0.47 -3.66 -8.35
C PHE A 41 0.25 -3.98 -9.66
N ARG A 42 -0.39 -3.73 -10.81
CA ARG A 42 0.21 -3.93 -12.15
C ARG A 42 1.27 -2.88 -12.50
N PHE A 43 1.17 -1.67 -11.96
CA PHE A 43 2.08 -0.56 -12.28
C PHE A 43 3.33 -0.51 -11.39
N TYR A 44 3.41 -1.32 -10.33
CA TYR A 44 4.52 -1.30 -9.36
C TYR A 44 5.91 -1.35 -10.01
N ARG A 45 6.14 -2.30 -10.92
CA ARG A 45 7.41 -2.46 -11.65
C ARG A 45 7.77 -1.19 -12.42
N ALA A 46 6.84 -0.67 -13.21
CA ALA A 46 7.06 0.52 -14.02
C ALA A 46 7.41 1.74 -13.13
N HIS A 47 6.73 1.89 -12.00
CA HIS A 47 7.02 2.93 -11.03
C HIS A 47 8.45 2.82 -10.47
N VAL A 48 8.85 1.63 -10.00
CA VAL A 48 10.20 1.42 -9.44
C VAL A 48 11.27 1.63 -10.51
N GLN A 49 11.05 1.14 -11.73
CA GLN A 49 11.98 1.32 -12.84
C GLN A 49 12.17 2.79 -13.22
N GLU A 50 11.12 3.62 -13.19
CA GLU A 50 11.26 5.06 -13.44
C GLU A 50 12.12 5.73 -12.34
N GLN A 51 11.96 5.33 -11.07
CA GLN A 51 12.81 5.82 -9.98
C GLN A 51 14.27 5.39 -10.15
N VAL A 52 14.51 4.14 -10.54
CA VAL A 52 15.86 3.63 -10.84
C VAL A 52 16.48 4.42 -11.99
N LYS A 53 15.78 4.59 -13.11
CA LYS A 53 16.25 5.39 -14.26
C LYS A 53 16.52 6.85 -13.89
N ARG A 54 15.73 7.42 -12.99
CA ARG A 54 15.96 8.77 -12.48
C ARG A 54 17.25 8.82 -11.65
N ALA A 55 17.45 7.87 -10.74
CA ALA A 55 18.66 7.77 -9.93
C ALA A 55 19.92 7.54 -10.80
N GLU A 56 19.83 6.69 -11.83
CA GLU A 56 20.92 6.48 -12.79
C GLU A 56 21.29 7.77 -13.54
N ARG A 57 20.30 8.52 -14.02
CA ARG A 57 20.52 9.81 -14.70
C ARG A 57 21.21 10.81 -13.77
N GLN A 58 20.75 10.90 -12.52
CA GLN A 58 21.36 11.76 -11.51
C GLN A 58 22.81 11.34 -11.21
N PHE A 59 23.07 10.05 -11.06
CA PHE A 59 24.43 9.56 -10.82
C PHE A 59 25.37 9.88 -11.98
N ARG A 60 24.92 9.64 -13.23
CA ARG A 60 25.69 9.93 -14.44
C ARG A 60 25.94 11.43 -14.65
N SER A 61 25.08 12.31 -14.12
CA SER A 61 25.30 13.76 -14.18
C SER A 61 26.41 14.27 -13.25
N LEU A 62 26.90 13.44 -12.32
CA LEU A 62 27.97 13.83 -11.41
C LEU A 62 29.34 13.84 -12.11
N PRO A 63 30.31 14.66 -11.68
CA PRO A 63 31.68 14.59 -12.17
C PRO A 63 32.31 13.21 -11.94
N GLN A 64 33.20 12.78 -12.86
CA GLN A 64 33.85 11.46 -12.81
C GLN A 64 34.53 11.18 -11.46
N ARG A 65 35.15 12.19 -10.85
CA ARG A 65 35.76 12.06 -9.51
C ARG A 65 34.79 11.58 -8.44
N HIS A 66 33.53 12.02 -8.47
CA HIS A 66 32.51 11.62 -7.49
C HIS A 66 31.91 10.26 -7.85
N GLN A 67 31.78 9.96 -9.15
CA GLN A 67 31.36 8.63 -9.59
C GLN A 67 32.35 7.55 -9.14
N ASN A 68 33.65 7.83 -9.22
CA ASN A 68 34.71 6.90 -8.81
C ASN A 68 34.73 6.64 -7.29
N LEU A 69 34.16 7.52 -6.46
CA LEU A 69 33.99 7.27 -5.02
C LEU A 69 32.91 6.23 -4.73
N LEU A 70 32.00 5.99 -5.68
CA LEU A 70 30.82 5.14 -5.49
C LEU A 70 30.68 4.13 -6.66
N PRO A 71 31.66 3.24 -6.86
CA PRO A 71 31.69 2.35 -8.03
C PRO A 71 30.54 1.33 -8.04
N SER A 72 29.96 1.00 -6.89
CA SER A 72 28.92 -0.02 -6.74
C SER A 72 27.50 0.48 -7.02
N VAL A 73 27.30 1.80 -7.19
CA VAL A 73 25.95 2.38 -7.31
C VAL A 73 25.21 1.83 -8.53
N MET A 74 25.86 1.74 -9.69
CA MET A 74 25.22 1.22 -10.90
C MET A 74 24.80 -0.25 -10.74
N SER A 75 25.66 -1.08 -10.14
CA SER A 75 25.35 -2.49 -9.85
C SER A 75 24.20 -2.62 -8.85
N ASN A 76 24.18 -1.79 -7.81
CA ASN A 76 23.08 -1.74 -6.84
C ASN A 76 21.76 -1.33 -7.50
N LEU A 77 21.76 -0.34 -8.40
CA LEU A 77 20.58 0.08 -9.14
C LEU A 77 20.05 -1.03 -10.06
N THR A 78 20.95 -1.76 -10.75
CA THR A 78 20.56 -2.96 -11.51
C THR A 78 19.93 -4.03 -10.62
N ARG A 79 20.53 -4.31 -9.46
CA ARG A 79 19.98 -5.27 -8.50
C ARG A 79 18.60 -4.86 -7.99
N ILE A 80 18.39 -3.56 -7.71
CA ILE A 80 17.07 -3.04 -7.34
C ILE A 80 16.06 -3.26 -8.46
N SER A 81 16.43 -3.06 -9.72
CA SER A 81 15.55 -3.33 -10.86
C SER A 81 15.18 -4.82 -10.95
N GLN A 82 16.13 -5.73 -10.71
CA GLN A 82 15.87 -7.17 -10.68
C GLN A 82 14.92 -7.55 -9.54
N CYS A 83 15.15 -7.01 -8.33
CA CYS A 83 14.24 -7.23 -7.20
C CYS A 83 12.83 -6.70 -7.49
N ALA A 84 12.71 -5.57 -8.21
CA ALA A 84 11.41 -5.04 -8.61
C ALA A 84 10.68 -5.98 -9.58
N ASP A 85 11.41 -6.65 -10.47
CA ASP A 85 10.85 -7.63 -11.40
C ASP A 85 10.34 -8.87 -10.65
N CYS A 86 11.13 -9.45 -9.73
CA CYS A 86 10.67 -10.56 -8.89
C CYS A 86 9.46 -10.20 -8.02
N ASN A 87 9.46 -9.01 -7.41
CA ASN A 87 8.32 -8.53 -6.63
C ASN A 87 7.07 -8.37 -7.50
N GLN A 88 7.22 -7.96 -8.76
CA GLN A 88 6.10 -7.80 -9.67
C GLN A 88 5.43 -9.13 -10.03
N GLU A 89 6.18 -10.22 -10.12
CA GLU A 89 5.63 -11.57 -10.35
C GLU A 89 4.68 -11.95 -9.21
N VAL A 90 5.14 -11.79 -7.96
CA VAL A 90 4.30 -12.05 -6.77
C VAL A 90 3.04 -11.16 -6.77
N LEU A 91 3.18 -9.87 -7.05
CA LEU A 91 2.04 -8.95 -7.11
C LEU A 91 1.08 -9.30 -8.26
N HIS A 92 1.61 -9.78 -9.39
CA HIS A 92 0.81 -10.23 -10.51
C HIS A 92 0.00 -11.48 -10.15
N ASP A 93 0.60 -12.44 -9.45
CA ASP A 93 -0.08 -13.66 -9.01
C ASP A 93 -1.18 -13.37 -7.99
N ILE A 94 -0.95 -12.42 -7.08
CA ILE A 94 -1.98 -11.92 -6.14
C ILE A 94 -3.17 -11.36 -6.91
N VAL A 95 -2.93 -10.49 -7.89
CA VAL A 95 -3.99 -9.90 -8.73
C VAL A 95 -4.69 -10.97 -9.56
N HIS A 96 -3.95 -11.93 -10.11
CA HIS A 96 -4.54 -13.00 -10.89
C HIS A 96 -5.51 -13.82 -10.03
N ASN A 97 -5.10 -14.23 -8.83
CA ASN A 97 -5.98 -14.96 -7.91
C ASN A 97 -7.19 -14.12 -7.50
N SER A 98 -6.99 -12.83 -7.16
CA SER A 98 -8.09 -11.96 -6.72
C SER A 98 -9.17 -11.75 -7.78
N LEU A 99 -8.82 -11.79 -9.07
CA LEU A 99 -9.79 -11.69 -10.18
C LEU A 99 -10.72 -12.91 -10.29
N HIS A 100 -10.26 -14.07 -9.82
CA HIS A 100 -11.02 -15.33 -9.88
C HIS A 100 -11.76 -15.66 -8.57
N MET A 101 -11.65 -14.82 -7.54
CA MET A 101 -12.38 -15.01 -6.29
C MET A 101 -13.88 -14.75 -6.50
N PHE A 102 -14.72 -15.68 -6.01
CA PHE A 102 -16.18 -15.65 -6.16
C PHE A 102 -16.82 -14.32 -5.70
N GLU A 103 -16.26 -13.69 -4.65
CA GLU A 103 -16.70 -12.40 -4.11
C GLU A 103 -16.40 -11.21 -5.05
N ASN A 104 -15.41 -11.33 -5.94
CA ASN A 104 -15.01 -10.26 -6.86
C ASN A 104 -15.67 -10.38 -8.24
N ILE A 105 -16.46 -11.43 -8.49
CA ILE A 105 -17.21 -11.63 -9.75
C ILE A 105 -18.19 -10.46 -10.00
N GLY A 106 -18.70 -9.82 -8.94
CA GLY A 106 -19.54 -8.61 -9.02
C GLY A 106 -18.82 -7.33 -9.49
N CYS A 107 -17.47 -7.31 -9.50
CA CYS A 107 -16.69 -6.19 -9.99
C CYS A 107 -16.73 -6.05 -11.54
N GLY A 108 -17.44 -6.96 -12.23
CA GLY A 108 -17.72 -6.98 -13.67
C GLY A 108 -16.48 -7.02 -14.58
N GLU A 109 -16.69 -7.15 -15.88
CA GLU A 109 -15.60 -7.06 -16.86
C GLU A 109 -14.97 -5.67 -16.87
N ARG A 110 -13.65 -5.64 -17.04
CA ARG A 110 -12.84 -4.42 -17.07
C ARG A 110 -13.35 -3.49 -18.18
N GLU A 111 -13.73 -2.25 -17.85
CA GLU A 111 -13.86 -1.21 -18.87
C GLU A 111 -12.47 -0.99 -19.53
N ASP A 112 -12.41 -1.23 -20.84
CA ASP A 112 -11.28 -1.10 -21.77
C ASP A 112 -9.86 -0.98 -21.15
N PRO A 113 -9.00 -2.01 -21.28
CA PRO A 113 -7.59 -1.98 -20.87
C PRO A 113 -6.78 -0.78 -21.40
N ARG A 114 -7.25 -0.10 -22.45
CA ARG A 114 -6.61 1.10 -23.02
C ARG A 114 -6.86 2.38 -22.21
N LYS A 115 -7.78 2.38 -21.25
CA LYS A 115 -8.03 3.53 -20.34
C LYS A 115 -7.13 3.53 -19.09
N VAL A 116 -6.23 2.55 -18.92
CA VAL A 116 -5.25 2.52 -17.83
C VAL A 116 -4.28 3.69 -18.00
N ARG A 117 -4.69 4.87 -17.55
CA ARG A 117 -3.83 6.05 -17.53
C ARG A 117 -2.92 5.92 -16.32
N PRO A 118 -1.61 6.10 -16.48
CA PRO A 118 -0.68 6.28 -15.35
C PRO A 118 -1.13 7.35 -14.35
N SER A 119 -1.98 8.28 -14.81
CA SER A 119 -2.61 9.33 -13.99
C SER A 119 -3.54 8.82 -12.89
N PHE A 120 -4.06 7.59 -12.95
CA PHE A 120 -4.96 7.05 -11.92
C PHE A 120 -4.22 6.38 -10.75
N THR A 121 -2.94 6.05 -10.95
CA THR A 121 -2.14 5.37 -9.95
C THR A 121 -1.37 6.40 -9.12
N SER A 122 -1.89 6.73 -7.94
CA SER A 122 -1.29 7.76 -7.09
C SER A 122 0.04 7.29 -6.50
N THR A 123 0.96 8.22 -6.25
CA THR A 123 2.15 7.97 -5.42
C THR A 123 1.78 7.37 -4.07
N PHE A 124 0.62 7.78 -3.54
CA PHE A 124 0.04 7.22 -2.32
C PHE A 124 -0.26 5.71 -2.43
N ASP A 125 -0.79 5.26 -3.57
CA ASP A 125 -1.09 3.83 -3.78
C ASP A 125 0.22 3.03 -3.88
N MET A 126 1.27 3.61 -4.47
CA MET A 126 2.61 3.00 -4.49
C MET A 126 3.21 2.88 -3.08
N ASP A 127 3.02 3.86 -2.21
CA ASP A 127 3.52 3.81 -0.84
C ASP A 127 2.77 2.78 0.00
N LYS A 128 1.46 2.63 -0.24
CA LYS A 128 0.69 1.51 0.31
C LYS A 128 1.23 0.17 -0.17
N LEU A 129 1.49 0.00 -1.46
CA LEU A 129 2.06 -1.23 -2.00
C LEU A 129 3.41 -1.59 -1.38
N LYS A 130 4.31 -0.61 -1.22
CA LYS A 130 5.58 -0.82 -0.51
C LYS A 130 5.36 -1.29 0.93
N SER A 131 4.33 -0.76 1.59
CA SER A 131 3.96 -1.15 2.95
C SER A 131 3.38 -2.57 2.99
N THR A 132 2.53 -2.93 2.01
CA THR A 132 2.00 -4.29 1.84
C THR A 132 3.13 -5.30 1.64
N ILE A 133 4.14 -4.98 0.81
CA ILE A 133 5.31 -5.86 0.62
C ILE A 133 6.05 -6.08 1.95
N LYS A 134 6.24 -5.03 2.76
CA LYS A 134 6.85 -5.14 4.08
C LYS A 134 6.00 -5.97 5.05
N GLN A 135 4.67 -5.90 4.94
CA GLN A 135 3.77 -6.68 5.77
C GLN A 135 3.94 -8.19 5.54
N PHE A 136 4.26 -8.65 4.33
CA PHE A 136 4.60 -10.05 4.09
C PHE A 136 5.81 -10.51 4.91
N VAL A 137 6.82 -9.64 5.08
CA VAL A 137 7.98 -9.97 5.91
C VAL A 137 7.56 -10.12 7.37
N ARG A 138 6.78 -9.16 7.88
CA ARG A 138 6.31 -9.16 9.26
C ARG A 138 5.45 -10.39 9.58
N ASP A 139 4.47 -10.70 8.75
CA ASP A 139 3.47 -11.74 9.08
C ASP A 139 3.85 -13.14 8.63
N TRP A 140 4.57 -13.27 7.50
CA TRP A 140 4.73 -14.54 6.80
C TRP A 140 6.19 -14.94 6.53
N SER A 141 7.18 -14.16 6.97
CA SER A 141 8.60 -14.52 6.86
C SER A 141 9.18 -14.93 8.21
N GLU A 142 10.21 -15.79 8.18
CA GLU A 142 11.05 -16.07 9.33
C GLU A 142 11.72 -14.79 9.88
N ALA A 143 12.12 -13.86 9.01
CA ALA A 143 12.72 -12.59 9.42
C ALA A 143 11.79 -11.72 10.30
N GLY A 144 10.46 -11.89 10.17
CA GLY A 144 9.46 -11.20 10.98
C GLY A 144 9.17 -11.88 12.33
N GLN A 145 9.76 -13.03 12.63
CA GLN A 145 9.42 -13.83 13.82
C GLN A 145 9.59 -13.05 15.12
N ALA A 146 10.73 -12.39 15.32
CA ALA A 146 10.97 -11.61 16.54
C ALA A 146 9.91 -10.51 16.75
N GLU A 147 9.44 -9.89 15.66
CA GLU A 147 8.40 -8.87 15.70
C GLU A 147 7.02 -9.47 16.04
N ARG A 148 6.70 -10.64 15.47
CA ARG A 148 5.47 -11.38 15.81
C ARG A 148 5.47 -11.86 17.25
N GLU A 149 6.60 -12.33 17.75
CA GLU A 149 6.74 -12.72 19.15
C GLU A 149 6.52 -11.52 20.07
N SER A 150 7.10 -10.37 19.77
CA SER A 150 6.89 -9.18 20.59
C SER A 150 5.45 -8.63 20.52
N CYS A 151 4.75 -8.77 19.40
CA CYS A 151 3.41 -8.18 19.21
C CYS A 151 2.26 -9.16 19.44
N TYR A 152 2.31 -10.35 18.84
CA TYR A 152 1.22 -11.32 18.85
C TYR A 152 1.24 -12.20 20.09
N LEU A 153 2.42 -12.57 20.61
CA LEU A 153 2.51 -13.46 21.76
C LEU A 153 1.81 -12.91 23.01
N PRO A 154 1.96 -11.62 23.41
CA PRO A 154 1.25 -11.09 24.57
C PRO A 154 -0.27 -11.14 24.41
N ILE A 155 -0.77 -10.92 23.19
CA ILE A 155 -2.20 -10.96 22.88
C ILE A 155 -2.71 -12.41 22.97
N ILE A 156 -1.99 -13.35 22.35
CA ILE A 156 -2.34 -14.78 22.37
C ILE A 156 -2.33 -15.33 23.80
N GLN A 157 -1.30 -15.01 24.58
CA GLN A 157 -1.20 -15.42 25.99
C GLN A 157 -2.37 -14.89 26.81
N GLN A 158 -2.79 -13.64 26.57
CA GLN A 158 -3.94 -13.08 27.27
C GLN A 158 -5.25 -13.76 26.88
N ILE A 159 -5.42 -14.10 25.60
CA ILE A 159 -6.58 -14.87 25.12
C ILE A 159 -6.60 -16.24 25.79
N GLN A 160 -5.47 -16.97 25.82
CA GLN A 160 -5.36 -18.29 26.46
C GLN A 160 -5.60 -18.24 27.97
N ARG A 161 -5.20 -17.15 28.63
CA ARG A 161 -5.43 -16.94 30.07
C ARG A 161 -6.92 -16.73 30.39
N LEU A 162 -7.64 -16.01 29.54
CA LEU A 162 -9.05 -15.67 29.72
C LEU A 162 -10.00 -16.77 29.23
N PHE A 163 -9.60 -17.47 28.17
CA PHE A 163 -10.33 -18.55 27.53
C PHE A 163 -9.44 -19.79 27.48
N PRO A 164 -9.19 -20.45 28.63
CA PRO A 164 -8.48 -21.72 28.64
C PRO A 164 -9.28 -22.72 27.80
N SER A 165 -8.59 -23.58 27.06
CA SER A 165 -9.25 -24.66 26.32
C SER A 165 -10.09 -25.49 27.28
N ASP A 166 -11.36 -25.71 26.94
CA ASP A 166 -12.20 -26.67 27.65
C ASP A 166 -11.46 -28.02 27.65
N GLN A 167 -11.14 -28.52 28.85
CA GLN A 167 -10.60 -29.87 29.03
C GLN A 167 -11.67 -30.93 28.77
#